data_AF-A0A6J1QC83-F1
#
_entry.id   AF-A0A6J1QC83-F1
#
_cell.length_a   1.000
_cell.length_b   1.000
_cell.length_c   1.000
_cell.angle_alpha   90.00
_cell.angle_beta   90.00
_cell.angle_gamma   90.00
#
_symmetry.space_group_name_H-M   'P 1'
#
loop_
_entity.id
_entity.type
_entity.pdbx_description
1 polymer ?
#
loop_
_entity_poly.entity_id
_entity_poly.type
_entity_poly.pdbx_seq_one_letter_code
_entity_poly.pdbx_strand_id
1 'polypeptide(L)'
;MKDSNRRPRGPYQFASGLSSRLPPPCRKITFAEAETRDLLHPHRSYLNVGITRYVCREFKVDEPWYPSDSRKQATVDEYLEWQHLNTRLHCAAYFLAKFLNPVMRGKPAKPEKVAELEGRMNDCIDIIENVWLKDKPFLTGNTISVADIFCACELEQPRLAGYDPKKGRPRLTAWMEKVAAETSPHYQDAHKFLNQIAAQDPQKPFSFKL
;
A
#
# COMPACT_ATOMS: atom_id res chain seq x y z
N MET A 1 4.02 51.39 5.18
CA MET A 1 3.15 50.80 6.20
C MET A 1 2.85 49.36 5.77
N LYS A 2 3.60 48.39 6.31
CA LYS A 2 3.42 46.96 5.98
C LYS A 2 2.46 46.36 7.01
N ASP A 3 1.36 45.82 6.53
CA ASP A 3 0.33 45.14 7.32
C ASP A 3 0.92 43.85 7.91
N SER A 4 1.26 43.90 9.21
CA SER A 4 2.01 42.87 9.93
C SER A 4 1.10 41.97 10.77
N ASN A 5 -0.01 41.50 10.20
CA ASN A 5 -0.97 40.66 10.94
C ASN A 5 -1.45 39.39 10.21
N ARG A 6 -0.60 38.77 9.39
CA ARG A 6 -0.80 37.37 9.00
C ARG A 6 0.10 36.47 9.83
N ARG A 7 -0.47 35.85 10.87
CA ARG A 7 0.13 34.64 11.45
C ARG A 7 0.30 33.63 10.31
N PRO A 8 1.45 32.94 10.19
CA PRO A 8 1.57 31.83 9.25
C PRO A 8 0.46 30.84 9.59
N ARG A 9 -0.34 30.44 8.59
CA ARG A 9 -1.37 29.43 8.77
C ARG A 9 -0.64 28.15 9.18
N GLY A 10 -0.83 27.74 10.43
CA GLY A 10 -0.30 26.46 10.90
C GLY A 10 -0.85 25.32 10.05
N PRO A 11 -0.15 24.17 9.96
CA PRO A 11 -0.55 23.02 9.14
C PRO A 11 -2.00 22.56 9.41
N TYR A 12 -2.49 22.76 10.64
CA TYR A 12 -3.88 22.53 11.06
C TYR A 12 -4.95 23.32 10.26
N GLN A 13 -4.63 24.54 9.79
CA GLN A 13 -5.56 25.35 9.00
C GLN A 13 -5.59 24.96 7.52
N PHE A 14 -4.60 24.21 7.04
CA PHE A 14 -4.58 23.70 5.66
C PHE A 14 -5.37 22.39 5.54
N ALA A 15 -5.22 21.48 6.51
CA ALA A 15 -5.92 20.20 6.56
C ALA A 15 -7.44 20.36 6.76
N SER A 16 -7.88 21.31 7.59
CA SER A 16 -9.31 21.60 7.81
C SER A 16 -10.02 22.14 6.56
N GLY A 17 -9.30 22.87 5.70
CA GLY A 17 -9.83 23.44 4.46
C GLY A 17 -9.94 22.45 3.29
N LEU A 18 -9.29 21.29 3.37
CA LEU A 18 -9.38 20.19 2.40
C LEU A 18 -10.47 19.18 2.81
N SER A 19 -10.56 18.86 4.09
CA SER A 19 -11.60 17.96 4.64
C SER A 19 -13.03 18.48 4.37
N SER A 20 -13.26 19.80 4.46
CA SER A 20 -14.58 20.39 4.23
C SER A 20 -15.10 20.31 2.79
N ARG A 21 -14.25 19.97 1.81
CA ARG A 21 -14.59 19.91 0.38
C ARG A 21 -14.85 18.51 -0.16
N LEU A 22 -14.63 17.47 0.65
CA LEU A 22 -14.81 16.08 0.24
C LEU A 22 -16.19 15.53 0.65
N PRO A 23 -16.73 14.51 -0.03
CA PRO A 23 -17.99 13.89 0.35
C PRO A 23 -17.89 13.12 1.69
N PRO A 24 -19.03 12.81 2.35
CA PRO A 24 -19.08 12.44 3.77
C PRO A 24 -18.56 11.06 4.24
N PRO A 25 -17.90 10.20 3.43
CA PRO A 25 -17.01 9.16 3.98
C PRO A 25 -15.51 9.58 3.92
N CYS A 26 -15.13 10.36 2.90
CA CYS A 26 -13.75 10.77 2.63
C CYS A 26 -13.19 11.77 3.67
N ARG A 27 -14.06 12.55 4.33
CA ARG A 27 -13.62 13.57 5.31
C ARG A 27 -12.90 12.99 6.53
N LYS A 28 -13.29 11.80 6.95
CA LYS A 28 -12.79 11.15 8.18
C LYS A 28 -11.45 10.46 7.96
N ILE A 29 -11.26 9.82 6.80
CA ILE A 29 -10.04 9.08 6.47
C ILE A 29 -8.84 10.02 6.34
N THR A 30 -8.97 11.14 5.61
CA THR A 30 -7.86 12.11 5.45
C THR A 30 -7.53 12.85 6.75
N PHE A 31 -8.52 13.09 7.62
CA PHE A 31 -8.29 13.67 8.94
C PHE A 31 -7.51 12.69 9.84
N ALA A 32 -7.85 11.41 9.79
CA ALA A 32 -7.14 10.35 10.48
C ALA A 32 -5.68 10.20 10.03
N GLU A 33 -5.42 10.31 8.72
CA GLU A 33 -4.05 10.29 8.15
C GLU A 33 -3.20 11.49 8.60
N ALA A 34 -3.80 12.67 8.75
CA ALA A 34 -3.13 13.87 9.24
C ALA A 34 -2.79 13.77 10.74
N GLU A 35 -3.73 13.30 11.57
CA GLU A 35 -3.49 13.13 13.01
C GLU A 35 -2.52 11.97 13.29
N THR A 36 -2.56 10.87 12.52
CA THR A 36 -1.58 9.77 12.68
C THR A 36 -0.16 10.18 12.27
N ARG A 37 0.00 11.12 11.34
CA ARG A 37 1.31 11.73 11.02
C ARG A 37 1.87 12.58 12.17
N ASP A 38 1.00 13.24 12.92
CA ASP A 38 1.40 14.05 14.09
C ASP A 38 1.67 13.17 15.34
N LEU A 39 0.95 12.06 15.49
CA LEU A 39 1.07 11.15 16.63
C LEU A 39 2.23 10.16 16.55
N LEU A 40 2.79 9.91 15.37
CA LEU A 40 3.80 8.89 15.15
C LEU A 40 5.03 9.50 14.48
N HIS A 41 6.19 9.33 15.13
CA HIS A 41 7.48 9.83 14.67
C HIS A 41 7.69 9.62 13.15
N PRO A 42 8.34 10.57 12.45
CA PRO A 42 8.44 10.64 10.98
C PRO A 42 9.13 9.45 10.28
N HIS A 43 9.53 8.41 11.02
CA HIS A 43 10.19 7.20 10.52
C HIS A 43 9.39 5.90 10.71
N ARG A 44 8.14 5.93 11.21
CA ARG A 44 7.31 4.71 11.27
C ARG A 44 6.67 4.43 9.91
N SER A 45 6.89 3.21 9.41
CA SER A 45 6.37 2.67 8.16
C SER A 45 4.84 2.84 8.05
N TYR A 46 4.41 3.41 6.92
CA TYR A 46 3.02 3.78 6.62
C TYR A 46 2.03 2.61 6.48
N LEU A 47 2.50 1.36 6.51
CA LEU A 47 1.70 0.13 6.42
C LEU A 47 1.86 -0.69 7.70
N ASN A 48 1.35 -0.17 8.81
CA ASN A 48 1.40 -0.81 10.12
C ASN A 48 -0.02 -1.17 10.60
N VAL A 49 -0.26 -2.46 10.82
CA VAL A 49 -1.53 -3.03 11.28
C VAL A 49 -2.06 -2.33 12.54
N GLY A 50 -1.19 -2.01 13.49
CA GLY A 50 -1.57 -1.32 14.73
C GLY A 50 -2.08 0.10 14.50
N ILE A 51 -1.49 0.84 13.56
CA ILE A 51 -1.95 2.19 13.18
C ILE A 51 -3.32 2.08 12.49
N THR A 52 -3.48 1.13 11.57
CA THR A 52 -4.75 0.91 10.88
C THR A 52 -5.88 0.60 11.87
N ARG A 53 -5.64 -0.32 12.82
CA ARG A 53 -6.60 -0.64 13.89
C ARG A 53 -6.95 0.58 14.75
N TYR A 54 -5.95 1.38 15.11
CA TYR A 54 -6.17 2.65 15.82
C TYR A 54 -7.05 3.60 15.02
N VAL A 55 -6.72 3.83 13.74
CA VAL A 55 -7.50 4.71 12.86
C VAL A 55 -8.95 4.26 12.73
N CYS A 56 -9.17 2.96 12.49
CA CYS A 56 -10.51 2.41 12.36
C CYS A 56 -11.34 2.63 13.63
N ARG A 57 -10.73 2.47 14.82
CA ARG A 57 -11.41 2.67 16.10
C ARG A 57 -11.69 4.14 16.41
N GLU A 58 -10.69 5.01 16.30
CA GLU A 58 -10.82 6.41 16.74
C GLU A 58 -11.69 7.23 15.78
N PHE A 59 -11.55 7.00 14.47
CA PHE A 59 -12.21 7.84 13.46
C PHE A 59 -13.50 7.25 12.93
N LYS A 60 -13.95 6.10 13.45
CA LYS A 60 -15.17 5.40 13.01
C LYS A 60 -15.21 5.29 11.49
N VAL A 61 -14.17 4.68 10.93
CA VAL A 61 -14.07 4.41 9.49
C VAL A 61 -15.28 3.57 9.09
N ASP A 62 -15.91 3.94 7.98
CA ASP A 62 -17.14 3.30 7.55
C ASP A 62 -16.91 1.82 7.21
N GLU A 63 -17.91 0.98 7.47
CA GLU A 63 -17.97 -0.37 6.89
C GLU A 63 -17.94 -0.23 5.35
N PRO A 64 -17.19 -1.06 4.59
CA PRO A 64 -16.69 -2.40 4.94
C PRO A 64 -15.21 -2.49 5.37
N TRP A 65 -14.49 -1.36 5.52
CA TRP A 65 -13.03 -1.35 5.60
C TRP A 65 -12.43 -2.20 6.73
N TYR A 66 -12.98 -2.10 7.93
CA TYR A 66 -12.56 -2.88 9.09
C TYR A 66 -13.80 -3.20 9.94
N PRO A 67 -14.44 -4.36 9.68
CA PRO A 67 -15.75 -4.63 10.23
C PRO A 67 -15.77 -4.71 11.76
N SER A 68 -16.91 -4.31 12.33
CA SER A 68 -17.21 -4.46 13.76
C SER A 68 -17.78 -5.84 14.11
N ASP A 69 -18.36 -6.55 13.13
CA ASP A 69 -18.76 -7.95 13.31
C ASP A 69 -17.52 -8.81 13.59
N SER A 70 -17.54 -9.55 14.70
CA SER A 70 -16.39 -10.29 15.20
C SER A 70 -15.85 -11.31 14.19
N ARG A 71 -16.73 -12.01 13.44
CA ARG A 71 -16.28 -13.03 12.48
C ARG A 71 -15.66 -12.39 11.24
N LYS A 72 -16.30 -11.35 10.70
CA LYS A 72 -15.74 -10.62 9.55
C LYS A 72 -14.41 -9.94 9.90
N GLN A 73 -14.32 -9.34 11.09
CA GLN A 73 -13.09 -8.74 11.59
C GLN A 73 -11.97 -9.78 11.71
N ALA A 74 -12.26 -10.97 12.27
CA ALA A 74 -11.29 -12.05 12.38
C ALA A 74 -10.72 -12.48 11.02
N THR A 75 -11.54 -12.53 9.96
CA THR A 75 -11.05 -12.82 8.59
C THR A 75 -10.13 -11.73 8.06
N VAL A 76 -10.41 -10.46 8.37
CA VAL A 76 -9.51 -9.34 8.01
C VAL A 76 -8.20 -9.44 8.79
N ASP A 77 -8.28 -9.67 10.09
CA ASP A 77 -7.13 -9.85 10.96
C ASP A 77 -6.27 -11.05 10.54
N GLU A 78 -6.88 -12.15 10.12
CA GLU A 78 -6.16 -13.32 9.59
C GLU A 78 -5.20 -12.92 8.48
N TYR A 79 -5.67 -12.15 7.48
CA TYR A 79 -4.80 -11.64 6.42
C TYR A 79 -3.74 -10.67 6.95
N LEU A 80 -4.15 -9.71 7.80
CA LEU A 80 -3.25 -8.68 8.32
C LEU A 80 -2.09 -9.28 9.13
N GLU A 81 -2.31 -10.37 9.86
CA GLU A 81 -1.25 -11.08 10.57
C GLU A 81 -0.44 -11.99 9.60
N TRP A 82 -1.13 -12.69 8.68
CA TRP A 82 -0.48 -13.59 7.71
C TRP A 82 0.49 -12.88 6.78
N GLN A 83 0.17 -11.68 6.28
CA GLN A 83 0.98 -11.00 5.27
C GLN A 83 2.42 -10.71 5.72
N HIS A 84 2.66 -10.55 7.03
CA HIS A 84 3.94 -10.09 7.56
C HIS A 84 5.11 -11.00 7.19
N LEU A 85 4.87 -12.31 7.23
CA LEU A 85 5.85 -13.34 6.89
C LEU A 85 5.62 -13.94 5.49
N ASN A 86 4.68 -13.39 4.73
CA ASN A 86 4.32 -13.84 3.39
C ASN A 86 4.49 -12.71 2.39
N THR A 87 3.41 -12.09 1.92
CA THR A 87 3.46 -11.09 0.84
C THR A 87 4.42 -9.96 1.15
N ARG A 88 4.38 -9.38 2.35
CA ARG A 88 5.33 -8.32 2.74
C ARG A 88 6.76 -8.79 2.69
N LEU A 89 7.07 -9.92 3.32
CA LEU A 89 8.42 -10.45 3.39
C LEU A 89 8.95 -10.78 1.99
N HIS A 90 8.19 -11.51 1.20
CA HIS A 90 8.65 -12.04 -0.08
C HIS A 90 8.73 -10.97 -1.17
N CYS A 91 7.73 -10.08 -1.27
CA CYS A 91 7.78 -8.96 -2.20
C CYS A 91 8.93 -7.99 -1.85
N ALA A 92 9.09 -7.65 -0.57
CA ALA A 92 10.16 -6.75 -0.13
C ALA A 92 11.55 -7.38 -0.32
N ALA A 93 11.73 -8.66 -0.01
CA ALA A 93 13.01 -9.33 -0.18
C ALA A 93 13.46 -9.34 -1.66
N TYR A 94 12.56 -9.66 -2.59
CA TYR A 94 12.83 -9.61 -4.02
C TYR A 94 13.14 -8.18 -4.48
N PHE A 95 12.30 -7.20 -4.11
CA PHE A 95 12.52 -5.79 -4.42
C PHE A 95 13.88 -5.27 -3.92
N LEU A 96 14.22 -5.55 -2.66
CA LEU A 96 15.49 -5.15 -2.08
C LEU A 96 16.67 -5.78 -2.83
N ALA A 97 16.60 -7.07 -3.14
CA ALA A 97 17.69 -7.78 -3.78
C ALA A 97 17.90 -7.38 -5.25
N LYS A 98 16.83 -7.26 -6.03
CA LYS A 98 16.89 -6.99 -7.48
C LYS A 98 17.04 -5.50 -7.79
N PHE A 99 16.48 -4.61 -6.97
CA PHE A 99 16.38 -3.19 -7.26
C PHE A 99 17.12 -2.31 -6.26
N LEU A 100 16.67 -2.25 -5.00
CA LEU A 100 17.16 -1.22 -4.08
C LEU A 100 18.63 -1.41 -3.69
N ASN A 101 19.06 -2.63 -3.37
CA ASN A 101 20.45 -2.89 -3.00
C ASN A 101 21.43 -2.59 -4.14
N PRO A 102 21.17 -3.00 -5.40
CA PRO A 102 22.02 -2.59 -6.52
C PRO A 102 22.11 -1.08 -6.70
N VAL A 103 20.98 -0.37 -6.62
CA VAL A 103 20.94 1.09 -6.75
C VAL A 103 21.76 1.76 -5.63
N MET A 104 21.59 1.34 -4.37
CA MET A 104 22.30 1.95 -3.24
C MET A 104 23.79 1.60 -3.20
N ARG A 105 24.18 0.40 -3.63
CA ARG A 105 25.57 -0.10 -3.53
C ARG A 105 26.40 0.09 -4.79
N GLY A 106 25.77 0.44 -5.92
CA GLY A 106 26.41 0.52 -7.23
C GLY A 106 26.97 -0.82 -7.71
N LYS A 107 26.45 -1.95 -7.20
CA LYS A 107 26.92 -3.30 -7.53
C LYS A 107 25.75 -4.15 -8.03
N PRO A 108 25.94 -4.96 -9.09
CA PRO A 108 24.86 -5.79 -9.61
C PRO A 108 24.40 -6.81 -8.57
N ALA A 109 23.12 -7.18 -8.64
CA ALA A 109 22.57 -8.25 -7.83
C ALA A 109 23.19 -9.60 -8.21
N LYS A 110 23.29 -10.52 -7.24
CA LYS A 110 23.70 -11.91 -7.51
C LYS A 110 22.54 -12.63 -8.22
N PRO A 111 22.70 -13.14 -9.47
CA PRO A 111 21.59 -13.71 -10.23
C PRO A 111 20.89 -14.86 -9.51
N GLU A 112 21.65 -15.77 -8.91
CA GLU A 112 21.12 -16.91 -8.14
C GLU A 112 20.22 -16.47 -6.99
N LYS A 113 20.63 -15.40 -6.27
CA LYS A 113 19.84 -14.89 -5.15
C LYS A 113 18.56 -14.22 -5.61
N VAL A 114 18.60 -13.52 -6.74
CA VAL A 114 17.40 -12.90 -7.33
C VAL A 114 16.43 -14.00 -7.75
N ALA A 115 16.89 -15.04 -8.43
CA ALA A 115 16.07 -16.17 -8.86
C ALA A 115 15.43 -16.92 -7.68
N GLU A 116 16.19 -17.18 -6.61
CA GLU A 116 15.66 -17.78 -5.38
C GLU A 116 14.51 -16.96 -4.76
N LEU A 117 14.71 -15.64 -4.65
CA LEU A 117 13.73 -14.73 -4.06
C LEU A 117 12.51 -14.53 -4.96
N GLU A 118 12.73 -14.50 -6.27
CA GLU A 118 11.65 -14.46 -7.27
C GLU A 118 10.78 -15.71 -7.19
N GLY A 119 11.37 -16.89 -7.01
CA GLY A 119 10.63 -18.15 -6.79
C GLY A 119 9.71 -18.06 -5.56
N ARG A 120 10.25 -17.69 -4.40
CA ARG A 120 9.46 -17.55 -3.16
C ARG A 120 8.36 -16.49 -3.27
N MET A 121 8.64 -15.39 -3.97
CA MET A 121 7.64 -14.37 -4.24
C MET A 121 6.54 -14.92 -5.14
N ASN A 122 6.86 -15.62 -6.24
CA ASN A 122 5.86 -16.25 -7.11
C ASN A 122 4.97 -17.23 -6.33
N ASP A 123 5.56 -18.11 -5.52
CA ASP A 123 4.80 -19.06 -4.69
C ASP A 123 3.80 -18.32 -3.77
N CYS A 124 4.24 -17.22 -3.16
CA CYS A 124 3.38 -16.41 -2.30
C CYS A 124 2.25 -15.71 -3.06
N ILE A 125 2.53 -15.15 -4.24
CA ILE A 125 1.52 -14.51 -5.10
C ILE A 125 0.52 -15.56 -5.60
N ASP A 126 0.97 -16.79 -5.85
CA ASP A 126 0.08 -17.90 -6.23
C ASP A 126 -0.84 -18.31 -5.07
N ILE A 127 -0.41 -18.16 -3.81
CA ILE A 127 -1.30 -18.31 -2.64
C ILE A 127 -2.36 -17.20 -2.61
N ILE A 128 -2.00 -15.95 -2.96
CA ILE A 128 -2.99 -14.86 -3.08
C ILE A 128 -4.06 -15.21 -4.12
N GLU A 129 -3.64 -15.61 -5.33
CA GLU A 129 -4.53 -15.99 -6.43
C GLU A 129 -5.44 -17.18 -6.07
N ASN A 130 -4.87 -18.26 -5.54
CA ASN A 130 -5.55 -19.56 -5.46
C ASN A 130 -6.24 -19.82 -4.11
N VAL A 131 -5.79 -19.18 -3.04
CA VAL A 131 -6.29 -19.40 -1.67
C VAL A 131 -7.05 -18.18 -1.18
N TRP A 132 -6.41 -17.01 -1.17
CA TRP A 132 -7.04 -15.81 -0.61
C TRP A 132 -8.16 -15.27 -1.50
N LEU A 133 -7.91 -15.12 -2.79
CA LEU A 133 -8.93 -14.70 -3.76
C LEU A 133 -9.83 -15.87 -4.11
N LYS A 134 -9.26 -16.95 -4.68
CA LYS A 134 -9.96 -18.17 -5.10
C LYS A 134 -11.18 -17.90 -6.00
N ASP A 135 -12.35 -17.63 -5.43
CA ASP A 135 -13.62 -17.36 -6.09
C ASP A 135 -14.30 -16.08 -5.58
N LYS A 136 -13.64 -15.36 -4.67
CA LYS A 136 -14.12 -14.11 -4.06
C LYS A 136 -13.64 -12.88 -4.84
N PRO A 137 -14.41 -11.78 -4.82
CA PRO A 137 -14.00 -10.52 -5.44
C PRO A 137 -12.96 -9.74 -4.64
N PHE A 138 -12.80 -10.02 -3.34
CA PHE A 138 -11.82 -9.43 -2.42
C PHE A 138 -11.24 -10.51 -1.49
N LEU A 139 -10.11 -10.22 -0.84
CA LEU A 139 -9.37 -11.20 -0.04
C LEU A 139 -10.21 -11.81 1.09
N THR A 140 -11.05 -10.99 1.72
CA THR A 140 -11.76 -11.34 2.95
C THR A 140 -13.27 -11.53 2.74
N GLY A 141 -13.76 -11.41 1.51
CA GLY A 141 -15.18 -11.64 1.19
C GLY A 141 -15.67 -10.90 -0.05
N ASN A 142 -16.93 -10.48 -0.01
CA ASN A 142 -17.62 -9.83 -1.13
C ASN A 142 -17.41 -8.32 -1.20
N THR A 143 -16.84 -7.72 -0.17
CA THR A 143 -16.62 -6.29 -0.03
C THR A 143 -15.16 -6.00 0.27
N ILE A 144 -14.66 -4.85 -0.16
CA ILE A 144 -13.29 -4.41 0.10
C ILE A 144 -13.01 -4.26 1.59
N SER A 145 -11.77 -4.49 2.00
CA SER A 145 -11.30 -4.29 3.36
C SER A 145 -9.88 -3.73 3.40
N VAL A 146 -9.38 -3.38 4.58
CA VAL A 146 -7.98 -2.97 4.75
C VAL A 146 -6.99 -4.07 4.36
N ALA A 147 -7.39 -5.35 4.37
CA ALA A 147 -6.57 -6.44 3.86
C ALA A 147 -6.20 -6.23 2.38
N ASP A 148 -7.16 -5.78 1.58
CA ASP A 148 -6.98 -5.55 0.15
C ASP A 148 -5.99 -4.41 -0.12
N ILE A 149 -6.03 -3.35 0.69
CA ILE A 149 -5.07 -2.23 0.62
C ILE A 149 -3.66 -2.73 0.91
N PHE A 150 -3.47 -3.50 1.99
CA PHE A 150 -2.16 -4.03 2.37
C PHE A 150 -1.58 -4.92 1.26
N CYS A 151 -2.37 -5.85 0.75
CA CYS A 151 -1.96 -6.74 -0.32
C CYS A 151 -1.60 -5.98 -1.59
N ALA A 152 -2.44 -5.01 -2.00
CA ALA A 152 -2.20 -4.25 -3.23
C ALA A 152 -0.89 -3.47 -3.13
N CYS A 153 -0.63 -2.76 -2.03
CA CYS A 153 0.64 -2.06 -1.83
C CYS A 153 1.86 -2.99 -1.87
N GLU A 154 1.75 -4.19 -1.33
CA GLU A 154 2.83 -5.19 -1.34
C GLU A 154 3.09 -5.76 -2.74
N LEU A 155 2.04 -5.97 -3.54
CA LEU A 155 2.14 -6.47 -4.91
C LEU A 155 2.58 -5.39 -5.91
N GLU A 156 2.32 -4.12 -5.60
CA GLU A 156 2.79 -2.99 -6.41
C GLU A 156 4.32 -2.82 -6.32
N GLN A 157 4.91 -3.07 -5.15
CA GLN A 157 6.34 -2.85 -4.91
C GLN A 157 7.29 -3.60 -5.88
N PRO A 158 7.10 -4.89 -6.21
CA PRO A 158 7.90 -5.60 -7.20
C PRO A 158 7.95 -4.96 -8.60
N ARG A 159 6.97 -4.14 -8.99
CA ARG A 159 6.97 -3.45 -10.30
C ARG A 159 8.13 -2.49 -10.46
N LEU A 160 8.65 -1.94 -9.36
CA LEU A 160 9.88 -1.14 -9.36
C LEU A 160 11.08 -1.94 -9.85
N ALA A 161 11.08 -3.25 -9.65
CA ALA A 161 12.11 -4.18 -10.11
C ALA A 161 11.77 -4.83 -11.47
N GLY A 162 10.81 -4.27 -12.21
CA GLY A 162 10.38 -4.75 -13.52
C GLY A 162 9.57 -6.04 -13.49
N TYR A 163 8.99 -6.41 -12.35
CA TYR A 163 8.12 -7.59 -12.23
C TYR A 163 6.65 -7.21 -12.36
N ASP A 164 5.89 -7.99 -13.13
CA ASP A 164 4.44 -7.83 -13.26
C ASP A 164 3.71 -8.92 -12.46
N PRO A 165 3.08 -8.59 -11.31
CA PRO A 165 2.36 -9.57 -10.49
C PRO A 165 1.12 -10.15 -11.20
N LYS A 166 0.56 -9.43 -12.18
CA LYS A 166 -0.68 -9.81 -12.88
C LYS A 166 -0.44 -10.91 -13.92
N LYS A 167 0.79 -11.05 -14.41
CA LYS A 167 1.12 -11.97 -15.51
C LYS A 167 0.77 -13.41 -15.13
N GLY A 168 -0.16 -14.02 -15.87
CA GLY A 168 -0.61 -15.40 -15.67
C GLY A 168 -1.58 -15.60 -14.51
N ARG A 169 -2.06 -14.52 -13.87
CA ARG A 169 -2.92 -14.56 -12.67
C ARG A 169 -4.22 -13.78 -12.90
N PRO A 170 -5.23 -14.39 -13.54
CA PRO A 170 -6.43 -13.67 -13.98
C PRO A 170 -7.28 -13.14 -12.82
N ARG A 171 -7.38 -13.86 -11.68
CA ARG A 171 -8.19 -13.39 -10.55
C ARG A 171 -7.51 -12.24 -9.83
N LEU A 172 -6.21 -12.32 -9.63
CA LEU A 172 -5.38 -11.25 -9.09
C LEU A 172 -5.42 -10.03 -10.00
N THR A 173 -5.38 -10.20 -11.32
CA THR A 173 -5.53 -9.12 -12.28
C THR A 173 -6.86 -8.39 -12.07
N ALA A 174 -7.97 -9.11 -12.10
CA ALA A 174 -9.30 -8.55 -11.90
C ALA A 174 -9.48 -7.92 -10.50
N TRP A 175 -8.89 -8.53 -9.47
CA TRP A 175 -8.90 -8.02 -8.11
C TRP A 175 -8.09 -6.72 -7.98
N MET A 176 -6.87 -6.64 -8.53
CA MET A 176 -6.07 -5.40 -8.50
C MET A 176 -6.78 -4.25 -9.21
N GLU A 177 -7.42 -4.51 -10.36
CA GLU A 177 -8.21 -3.52 -11.08
C GLU A 177 -9.41 -3.03 -10.25
N LYS A 178 -10.11 -3.96 -9.59
CA LYS A 178 -11.23 -3.63 -8.70
C LYS A 178 -10.78 -2.82 -7.49
N VAL A 179 -9.69 -3.21 -6.82
CA VAL A 179 -9.14 -2.45 -5.68
C VAL A 179 -8.77 -1.04 -6.11
N ALA A 180 -8.10 -0.88 -7.26
CA ALA A 180 -7.74 0.43 -7.80
C ALA A 180 -8.95 1.30 -8.15
N ALA A 181 -10.05 0.69 -8.60
CA ALA A 181 -11.31 1.39 -8.88
C ALA A 181 -12.00 1.85 -7.58
N GLU A 182 -12.14 0.97 -6.59
CA GLU A 182 -12.79 1.25 -5.30
C GLU A 182 -12.02 2.29 -4.46
N THR A 183 -10.71 2.39 -4.66
CA THR A 183 -9.83 3.33 -3.94
C THR A 183 -9.42 4.54 -4.78
N SER A 184 -10.03 4.73 -5.95
CA SER A 184 -9.77 5.88 -6.81
C SER A 184 -10.27 7.18 -6.15
N PRO A 185 -9.54 8.31 -6.25
CA PRO A 185 -8.27 8.51 -6.98
C PRO A 185 -7.00 8.17 -6.17
N HIS A 186 -7.17 7.80 -4.90
CA HIS A 186 -6.06 7.68 -3.95
C HIS A 186 -5.09 6.57 -4.31
N TYR A 187 -5.55 5.50 -4.97
CA TYR A 187 -4.67 4.46 -5.51
C TYR A 187 -3.62 5.04 -6.47
N GLN A 188 -4.06 5.88 -7.41
CA GLN A 188 -3.19 6.47 -8.42
C GLN A 188 -2.27 7.52 -7.81
N ASP A 189 -2.78 8.32 -6.88
CA ASP A 189 -2.00 9.33 -6.17
C ASP A 189 -0.88 8.70 -5.33
N ALA A 190 -1.20 7.65 -4.56
CA ALA A 190 -0.23 6.93 -3.73
C ALA A 190 0.86 6.25 -4.56
N HIS A 191 0.50 5.69 -5.72
CA HIS A 191 1.43 4.98 -6.61
C HIS A 191 2.03 5.86 -7.71
N LYS A 192 1.85 7.18 -7.69
CA LYS A 192 2.36 8.09 -8.73
C LYS A 192 3.86 7.95 -8.97
N PHE A 193 4.66 7.97 -7.89
CA PHE A 193 6.11 7.81 -7.99
C PHE A 193 6.50 6.42 -8.44
N LEU A 194 5.80 5.39 -7.94
CA LEU A 194 6.04 4.02 -8.35
C LEU A 194 5.79 3.84 -9.86
N ASN A 195 4.70 4.38 -10.38
CA ASN A 195 4.38 4.32 -11.80
C ASN A 195 5.40 5.08 -12.66
N GLN A 196 5.90 6.22 -12.20
CA GLN A 196 6.97 6.95 -12.87
C GLN A 196 8.25 6.13 -12.96
N ILE A 197 8.59 5.41 -11.89
CA ILE A 197 9.79 4.56 -11.83
C ILE A 197 9.60 3.30 -12.69
N ALA A 198 8.48 2.60 -12.55
CA ALA A 198 8.20 1.37 -13.28
C ALA A 198 8.07 1.59 -14.81
N ALA A 199 7.77 2.82 -15.24
CA ALA A 199 7.75 3.20 -16.66
C ALA A 199 9.14 3.55 -17.22
N GLN A 200 10.18 3.67 -16.38
CA GLN A 200 11.54 3.92 -16.85
C GLN A 200 12.16 2.63 -17.40
N ASP A 201 13.02 2.78 -18.40
CA ASP A 201 13.78 1.67 -18.97
C ASP A 201 14.65 1.00 -17.88
N PRO A 202 14.49 -0.32 -17.63
CA PRO A 202 15.30 -1.07 -16.66
C PRO A 202 16.82 -0.98 -16.91
N GLN A 203 17.23 -0.63 -18.13
CA GLN A 203 18.63 -0.51 -18.55
C GLN A 203 19.22 0.89 -18.28
N LYS A 204 18.40 1.90 -17.97
CA LYS A 204 18.92 3.23 -17.63
C LYS A 204 19.38 3.26 -16.15
N PRO A 205 20.55 3.85 -15.85
CA PRO A 205 20.98 4.05 -14.47
C PRO A 205 19.93 4.86 -13.71
N PHE A 206 19.51 4.34 -12.55
CA PHE A 206 18.58 5.05 -11.68
C PHE A 206 19.23 6.35 -11.16
N SER A 207 18.79 7.47 -11.71
CA SER A 207 19.16 8.80 -11.27
C SER A 207 18.15 9.26 -10.21
N PHE A 208 18.43 8.99 -8.93
CA PHE A 208 17.74 9.63 -7.82
C PHE A 208 18.78 10.24 -6.89
N LYS A 209 18.69 11.56 -6.66
CA LYS A 209 19.37 12.21 -5.53
C LYS A 209 18.41 12.12 -4.35
N LEU A 210 18.77 11.31 -3.35
CA LEU A 210 18.11 11.29 -2.04
C LEU A 210 18.25 12.64 -1.34
#